data_AF-A0A814SXI9-F1
#
_entry.id   AF-A0A814SXI9-F1
#
_cell.length_a   1.000
_cell.length_b   1.000
_cell.length_c   1.000
_cell.angle_alpha   90.00
_cell.angle_beta   90.00
_cell.angle_gamma   90.00
#
_symmetry.space_group_name_H-M   'P 1'
#
loop_
_entity.id
_entity.type
_entity.pdbx_description
1 polymer ?
#
loop_
_entity_poly.entity_id
_entity_poly.type
_entity_poly.pdbx_seq_one_letter_code
_entity_poly.pdbx_strand_id
1 'polypeptide(L)'
;MVSQAIKGADQPRAQWYWKSNSDPWSTNGNEEWTKYSDIESAIIEEAFHQKNKTKLAELDNYSINLNDSIQISKSDPNKQQPIKRVLTSRNESQGLREERFFLTPELSKTFTGDWGKEAYIFLAQWKKDKELSDAEIVEQAANGIIIEGKKLGQHSASSLSLLLVTSSSSDEHCCAESEISSGAMEGLGDRRTM
;
A
#
# COMPACT_ATOMS: atom_id res chain seq x y z
N MET A 1 -32.01 -19.56 6.90
CA MET A 1 -31.75 -18.15 7.29
C MET A 1 -30.75 -18.15 8.43
N VAL A 2 -29.48 -17.87 8.16
CA VAL A 2 -28.45 -17.74 9.20
C VAL A 2 -27.80 -16.38 9.01
N SER A 3 -28.32 -15.37 9.69
CA SER A 3 -27.69 -14.06 9.78
C SER A 3 -26.55 -14.16 10.78
N GLN A 4 -25.32 -14.32 10.29
CA GLN A 4 -24.14 -14.06 11.10
C GLN A 4 -24.03 -12.55 11.33
N ALA A 5 -24.34 -12.13 12.54
CA ALA A 5 -24.07 -10.78 13.01
C ALA A 5 -22.56 -10.54 12.99
N ILE A 6 -22.11 -9.62 12.14
CA ILE A 6 -20.77 -9.04 12.23
C ILE A 6 -20.75 -8.27 13.55
N LYS A 7 -20.21 -8.89 14.61
CA LYS A 7 -19.83 -8.18 15.84
C LYS A 7 -18.62 -7.30 15.52
N GLY A 8 -18.87 -6.17 14.88
CA GLY A 8 -17.96 -5.02 14.91
C GLY A 8 -18.02 -4.39 16.30
N ALA A 9 -17.61 -5.13 17.33
CA ALA A 9 -17.46 -4.57 18.66
C ALA A 9 -16.30 -3.56 18.59
N ASP A 10 -16.61 -2.31 18.93
CA ASP A 10 -15.68 -1.20 19.03
C ASP A 10 -14.64 -1.51 20.12
N GLN A 11 -13.57 -2.23 19.76
CA GLN A 11 -12.52 -2.56 20.70
C GLN A 11 -11.61 -1.33 20.87
N PRO A 12 -11.39 -0.87 22.12
CA PRO A 12 -10.54 0.28 22.38
C PRO A 12 -9.10 -0.02 21.94
N ARG A 13 -8.48 0.94 21.26
CA ARG A 13 -7.09 0.82 20.82
C ARG A 13 -6.16 1.30 21.94
N ALA A 14 -5.17 0.49 22.29
CA ALA A 14 -4.14 0.91 23.22
C ALA A 14 -3.14 1.86 22.53
N GLN A 15 -2.85 2.97 23.20
CA GLN A 15 -1.82 3.92 22.81
C GLN A 15 -0.81 4.05 23.94
N TRP A 16 0.46 4.01 23.60
CA TRP A 16 1.56 4.12 24.56
C TRP A 16 2.20 5.49 24.50
N TYR A 17 2.67 5.97 25.65
CA TYR A 17 3.34 7.25 25.82
C TYR A 17 4.57 7.10 26.72
N TRP A 18 5.54 8.00 26.56
CA TRP A 18 6.68 8.18 27.46
C TRP A 18 6.74 9.61 27.97
N LYS A 19 7.26 9.79 29.18
CA LYS A 19 7.38 11.11 29.81
C LYS A 19 8.60 11.86 29.26
N SER A 20 8.37 12.97 28.59
CA SER A 20 9.37 13.70 27.80
C SER A 20 9.98 14.91 28.50
N ASN A 21 9.57 15.18 29.74
CA ASN A 21 10.18 16.19 30.59
C ASN A 21 11.71 16.03 30.71
N SER A 22 12.43 17.15 30.85
CA SER A 22 13.88 17.16 31.08
C SER A 22 14.28 16.44 32.37
N ASP A 23 13.47 16.58 33.42
CA ASP A 23 13.50 15.70 34.59
C ASP A 23 12.24 14.80 34.57
N PRO A 24 12.38 13.51 34.20
CA PRO A 24 11.27 12.59 34.11
C PRO A 24 10.62 12.27 35.47
N TRP A 25 11.33 12.46 36.57
CA TRP A 25 10.92 12.06 37.91
C TRP A 25 10.40 13.22 38.75
N SER A 26 10.58 14.46 38.29
CA SER A 26 9.98 15.63 38.94
C SER A 26 8.46 15.51 38.98
N THR A 27 7.92 15.78 40.16
CA THR A 27 6.49 15.95 40.45
C THR A 27 6.05 17.42 40.38
N ASN A 28 7.01 18.34 40.27
CA ASN A 28 6.77 19.78 40.28
C ASN A 28 6.89 20.31 38.84
N GLY A 29 5.80 20.22 38.08
CA GLY A 29 5.72 20.74 36.72
C GLY A 29 4.55 20.17 35.92
N ASN A 30 4.32 20.75 34.74
CA ASN A 30 3.37 20.18 33.78
C ASN A 30 3.96 18.88 33.21
N GLU A 31 3.23 17.78 33.32
CA GLU A 31 3.68 16.51 32.76
C GLU A 31 3.56 16.55 31.23
N GLU A 32 4.69 16.33 30.55
CA GLU A 32 4.73 16.22 29.11
C GLU A 32 4.86 14.75 28.73
N TRP A 33 3.88 14.27 27.96
CA TRP A 33 3.81 12.89 27.52
C TRP A 33 3.84 12.84 26.00
N THR A 34 4.84 12.18 25.45
CA THR A 34 5.00 12.00 24.00
C THR A 34 4.51 10.62 23.60
N LYS A 35 3.73 10.56 22.52
CA LYS A 35 3.24 9.28 21.97
C LYS A 35 4.39 8.49 21.33
N TYR A 36 4.37 7.18 21.51
CA TYR A 36 5.13 6.29 20.63
C TYR A 36 4.49 6.27 19.23
N SER A 37 5.28 5.92 18.21
CA SER A 37 4.73 5.66 16.88
C SER A 37 3.74 4.49 16.90
N ASP A 38 2.93 4.36 15.85
CA ASP A 38 1.98 3.25 15.73
C ASP A 38 2.67 1.87 15.78
N ILE A 39 3.85 1.77 15.15
CA ILE A 39 4.63 0.53 15.08
C ILE A 39 5.22 0.20 16.46
N GLU A 40 5.88 1.16 17.09
CA GLU A 40 6.43 0.99 18.44
C GLU A 40 5.32 0.65 19.45
N SER A 41 4.19 1.34 19.38
CA SER A 41 3.03 1.07 20.25
C SER A 41 2.51 -0.35 20.06
N ALA A 42 2.48 -0.86 18.82
CA ALA A 42 2.07 -2.23 18.53
C ALA A 42 3.05 -3.25 19.12
N ILE A 43 4.36 -3.01 19.00
CA ILE A 43 5.40 -3.87 19.59
C ILE A 43 5.27 -3.91 21.12
N ILE A 44 5.08 -2.75 21.75
CA ILE A 44 4.92 -2.64 23.21
C ILE A 44 3.64 -3.36 23.67
N GLU A 45 2.52 -3.17 22.96
CA GLU A 45 1.25 -3.81 23.29
C GLU A 45 1.30 -5.34 23.12
N GLU A 46 1.98 -5.83 22.08
CA GLU A 46 2.21 -7.26 21.89
C GLU A 46 3.00 -7.83 23.08
N ALA A 47 4.09 -7.18 23.47
CA ALA A 47 4.88 -7.58 24.64
C ALA A 47 4.07 -7.55 25.95
N PHE A 48 3.17 -6.57 26.09
CA PHE A 48 2.28 -6.45 27.26
C PHE A 48 1.33 -7.64 27.42
N HIS A 49 0.87 -8.23 26.31
CA HIS A 49 -0.05 -9.37 26.32
C HIS A 49 0.62 -10.74 26.47
N GLN A 50 1.95 -10.83 26.41
CA GLN A 50 2.67 -12.08 26.59
C GLN A 50 2.60 -12.56 28.05
N LYS A 51 1.94 -13.70 28.30
CA LYS A 51 1.68 -14.22 29.66
C LYS A 51 2.91 -14.79 30.39
N ASN A 52 3.93 -15.26 29.66
CA ASN A 52 4.98 -16.14 30.19
C ASN A 52 6.41 -15.65 29.94
N LYS A 53 6.60 -14.37 29.58
CA LYS A 53 7.92 -13.79 29.33
C LYS A 53 8.16 -12.61 30.26
N THR A 54 9.42 -12.28 30.49
CA THR A 54 9.83 -10.95 30.98
C THR A 54 9.09 -9.93 30.12
N LYS A 55 8.26 -9.08 30.72
CA LYS A 55 7.46 -8.08 30.00
C LYS A 55 8.39 -6.96 29.52
N LEU A 56 9.26 -7.31 28.59
CA LEU A 56 10.32 -6.47 28.07
C LEU A 56 10.12 -6.36 26.57
N ALA A 57 9.97 -5.13 26.09
CA ALA A 57 9.87 -4.84 24.66
C ALA A 57 11.17 -4.20 24.18
N GLU A 58 11.70 -4.68 23.07
CA GLU A 58 12.93 -4.17 22.46
C GLU A 58 12.56 -3.23 21.31
N LEU A 59 12.94 -1.96 21.43
CA LEU A 59 12.86 -0.95 20.36
C LEU A 59 14.26 -0.63 19.86
N ASP A 60 14.40 0.14 18.77
CA ASP A 60 15.72 0.40 18.17
C ASP A 60 16.72 1.02 19.15
N ASN A 61 16.33 2.10 19.83
CA ASN A 61 17.21 2.88 20.71
C ASN A 61 16.95 2.67 22.21
N TYR A 62 15.88 1.95 22.56
CA TYR A 62 15.39 1.81 23.93
C TYR A 62 14.92 0.39 24.20
N SER A 63 15.02 -0.04 25.46
CA SER A 63 14.31 -1.21 25.96
C SER A 63 13.21 -0.77 26.92
N ILE A 64 12.06 -1.40 26.85
CA ILE A 64 10.89 -1.08 27.66
C ILE A 64 10.70 -2.17 28.68
N ASN A 65 10.81 -1.84 29.96
CA ASN A 65 10.44 -2.74 31.04
C ASN A 65 9.01 -2.41 31.49
N LEU A 66 8.07 -3.26 31.11
CA LEU A 66 6.64 -3.09 31.38
C LEU A 66 6.24 -3.50 32.79
N ASN A 67 7.09 -4.23 33.53
CA ASN A 67 6.83 -4.51 34.94
C ASN A 67 6.98 -3.22 35.75
N ASP A 68 8.02 -2.45 35.46
CA ASP A 68 8.33 -1.20 36.14
C ASP A 68 7.74 0.03 35.43
N SER A 69 7.15 -0.17 34.24
CA SER A 69 6.61 0.89 33.38
C SER A 69 7.64 1.99 33.09
N ILE A 70 8.84 1.57 32.68
CA ILE A 70 9.96 2.44 32.32
C ILE A 70 10.52 2.10 30.94
N GLN A 71 10.98 3.11 30.22
CA GLN A 71 11.91 2.95 29.11
C GLN A 71 13.34 3.22 29.58
N ILE A 72 14.29 2.46 29.05
CA ILE A 72 15.71 2.54 29.37
C ILE A 72 16.47 2.74 28.06
N SER A 73 17.31 3.77 27.99
CA SER A 73 18.13 4.00 26.80
C SER A 73 19.21 2.92 26.66
N LYS A 74 19.37 2.38 25.45
CA LYS A 74 20.43 1.40 25.14
C LYS A 74 21.82 2.04 25.15
N SER A 75 21.91 3.33 24.80
CA SER A 75 23.18 4.07 24.85
C SER A 75 23.58 4.50 26.26
N ASP A 76 22.61 4.74 27.14
CA ASP A 76 22.85 5.16 28.52
C ASP A 76 21.82 4.52 29.47
N PRO A 77 22.19 3.43 30.18
CA PRO A 77 21.29 2.73 31.11
C PRO A 77 20.77 3.57 32.28
N ASN A 78 21.42 4.69 32.60
CA ASN A 78 20.95 5.61 33.64
C ASN A 78 19.86 6.54 33.13
N LYS A 79 19.73 6.70 31.81
CA LYS A 79 18.67 7.49 31.20
C LYS A 79 17.39 6.67 31.10
N GLN A 80 16.56 6.82 32.13
CA GLN A 80 15.28 6.14 32.26
C GLN A 80 14.13 7.13 32.26
N GLN A 81 13.02 6.76 31.61
CA GLN A 81 11.82 7.59 31.54
C GLN A 81 10.58 6.75 31.83
N PRO A 82 9.62 7.25 32.62
CA PRO A 82 8.33 6.59 32.82
C PRO A 82 7.57 6.44 31.50
N ILE A 83 6.79 5.35 31.41
CA ILE A 83 5.86 5.11 30.31
C ILE A 83 4.45 4.86 30.84
N LYS A 84 3.44 5.07 30.00
CA LYS A 84 2.05 4.75 30.34
C LYS A 84 1.26 4.24 29.13
N ARG A 85 0.28 3.39 29.44
CA ARG A 85 -0.70 2.85 28.49
C ARG A 85 -2.02 3.59 28.66
N VAL A 86 -2.59 4.08 27.57
CA VAL A 86 -3.91 4.72 27.54
C VAL A 86 -4.79 3.98 26.55
N LEU A 87 -6.01 3.64 26.97
CA LEU A 87 -7.02 3.09 26.07
C LEU A 87 -7.76 4.25 25.42
N THR A 88 -7.69 4.33 24.09
CA THR A 88 -8.30 5.40 23.31
C THR A 88 -9.53 4.84 22.60
N SER A 89 -10.61 5.63 22.54
CA SER A 89 -11.79 5.25 21.75
C SER A 89 -11.46 5.36 20.25
N ARG A 90 -12.07 4.53 19.40
CA ARG A 90 -11.80 4.55 17.95
C ARG A 90 -12.09 5.92 17.33
N ASN A 91 -13.05 6.67 17.88
CA ASN A 91 -13.44 7.99 17.39
C ASN A 91 -12.38 9.08 17.68
N GLU A 92 -11.45 8.84 18.60
CA GLU A 92 -10.36 9.76 18.95
C GLU A 92 -9.05 9.39 18.25
N SER A 93 -9.02 8.32 17.46
CA SER A 93 -7.83 7.90 16.70
C SER A 93 -7.57 8.84 15.52
N GLN A 94 -6.98 9.99 15.84
CA GLN A 94 -6.54 11.09 14.98
C GLN A 94 -5.34 10.70 14.07
N GLY A 95 -5.33 9.45 13.57
CA GLY A 95 -4.20 8.84 12.86
C GLY A 95 -4.51 8.43 11.41
N LEU A 96 -5.71 8.71 10.91
CA LEU A 96 -5.93 8.60 9.47
C LEU A 96 -5.14 9.74 8.80
N ARG A 97 -4.25 9.39 7.86
CA ARG A 97 -3.71 10.34 6.89
C ARG A 97 -4.86 10.82 6.00
N GLU A 98 -5.61 11.79 6.50
CA GLU A 98 -6.75 12.39 5.81
C GLU A 98 -6.37 12.80 4.38
N GLU A 99 -5.13 13.24 4.15
CA GLU A 99 -4.60 13.60 2.84
C GLU A 99 -4.64 12.47 1.80
N ARG A 100 -4.68 11.20 2.23
CA ARG A 100 -4.79 10.04 1.32
C ARG A 100 -6.23 9.71 0.92
N PHE A 101 -7.21 10.22 1.64
CA PHE A 101 -8.63 9.88 1.45
C PHE A 101 -9.45 11.04 0.87
N PHE A 102 -8.92 12.27 0.89
CA PHE A 102 -9.59 13.46 0.34
C PHE A 102 -9.07 13.96 -1.00
N LEU A 103 -8.11 13.26 -1.62
CA LEU A 103 -7.83 13.49 -3.04
C LEU A 103 -9.02 12.94 -3.83
N THR A 104 -9.99 13.82 -4.07
CA THR A 104 -11.01 13.59 -5.10
C THR A 104 -10.23 13.38 -6.39
N PRO A 105 -10.22 12.19 -7.00
CA PRO A 105 -9.54 12.02 -8.27
C PRO A 105 -10.13 13.06 -9.23
N GLU A 106 -9.28 13.87 -9.85
CA GLU A 106 -9.71 14.73 -10.94
C GLU A 106 -10.19 13.80 -12.06
N LEU A 107 -11.49 13.50 -12.07
CA LEU A 107 -12.17 12.63 -13.04
C LEU A 107 -12.00 13.12 -14.49
N SER A 108 -11.46 14.31 -14.69
CA SER A 108 -11.15 14.91 -15.99
C SER A 108 -9.78 14.51 -16.55
N LYS A 109 -8.91 13.85 -15.78
CA LYS A 109 -7.64 13.31 -16.28
C LYS A 109 -7.84 11.84 -16.63
N THR A 110 -8.22 11.58 -17.87
CA THR A 110 -8.04 10.26 -18.47
C THR A 110 -6.57 9.84 -18.34
N PHE A 111 -6.31 8.53 -18.22
CA PHE A 111 -4.95 7.93 -18.17
C PHE A 111 -4.10 8.16 -19.44
N THR A 112 -4.42 9.17 -20.25
CA THR A 112 -3.84 9.46 -21.56
C THR A 112 -2.80 10.60 -21.54
N GLY A 113 -2.35 11.04 -20.36
CA GLY A 113 -1.26 12.02 -20.20
C GLY A 113 0.11 11.41 -19.92
N ASP A 114 1.11 12.22 -19.53
CA ASP A 114 2.50 11.79 -19.25
C ASP A 114 2.62 10.66 -18.22
N TRP A 115 1.60 10.49 -17.37
CA TRP A 115 1.45 9.33 -16.47
C TRP A 115 1.43 7.99 -17.20
N GLY A 116 1.00 7.93 -18.47
CA GLY A 116 1.08 6.72 -19.29
C GLY A 116 2.51 6.28 -19.54
N LYS A 117 3.47 7.22 -19.66
CA LYS A 117 4.90 6.91 -19.82
C LYS A 117 5.52 6.45 -18.51
N GLU A 118 5.17 7.08 -17.39
CA GLU A 118 5.68 6.71 -16.06
C GLU A 118 5.11 5.37 -15.58
N ALA A 119 3.82 5.13 -15.80
CA ALA A 119 3.19 3.83 -15.56
C ALA A 119 3.79 2.74 -16.45
N TYR A 120 4.12 3.06 -17.70
CA TYR A 120 4.82 2.14 -18.60
C TYR A 120 6.21 1.76 -18.09
N ILE A 121 6.98 2.69 -17.52
CA ILE A 121 8.29 2.40 -16.93
C ILE A 121 8.14 1.44 -15.73
N PHE A 122 7.18 1.69 -14.85
CA PHE A 122 6.91 0.80 -13.72
C PHE A 122 6.49 -0.60 -14.19
N LEU A 123 5.57 -0.69 -15.17
CA LEU A 123 5.12 -1.95 -15.72
C LEU A 123 6.26 -2.70 -16.43
N ALA A 124 7.13 -2.01 -17.17
CA ALA A 124 8.28 -2.61 -17.81
C ALA A 124 9.30 -3.16 -16.80
N GLN A 125 9.55 -2.43 -15.71
CA GLN A 125 10.43 -2.89 -14.64
C GLN A 125 9.83 -4.08 -13.88
N TRP A 126 8.54 -4.01 -13.54
CA TRP A 126 7.83 -5.11 -12.88
C TRP A 126 7.77 -6.37 -13.74
N LYS A 127 7.55 -6.23 -15.06
CA LYS A 127 7.66 -7.32 -16.05
C LYS A 127 9.03 -8.00 -16.00
N LYS A 128 10.08 -7.19 -16.02
CA LYS A 128 11.47 -7.66 -15.98
C LYS A 128 11.80 -8.41 -14.70
N ASP A 129 11.32 -7.93 -13.55
CA ASP A 129 11.60 -8.53 -12.25
C ASP A 129 10.83 -9.84 -12.02
N LYS A 130 9.77 -10.07 -12.79
CA LYS A 130 8.90 -11.25 -12.65
C LYS A 130 9.13 -12.31 -13.73
N GLU A 131 9.87 -12.00 -14.79
CA GLU A 131 10.08 -12.88 -15.94
C GLU A 131 8.76 -13.42 -16.54
N LEU A 132 7.67 -12.66 -16.42
CA LEU A 132 6.35 -13.07 -16.89
C LEU A 132 6.11 -12.62 -18.31
N SER A 133 5.48 -13.49 -19.10
CA SER A 133 4.93 -13.16 -20.41
C SER A 133 3.70 -12.24 -20.28
N ASP A 134 3.41 -11.51 -21.34
CA ASP A 134 2.23 -10.63 -21.40
C ASP A 134 0.92 -11.40 -21.17
N ALA A 135 0.84 -12.65 -21.65
CA ALA A 135 -0.30 -13.52 -21.43
C ALA A 135 -0.49 -13.88 -19.95
N GLU A 136 0.59 -14.22 -19.25
CA GLU A 136 0.54 -14.55 -17.81
C GLU A 136 0.17 -13.32 -16.96
N ILE A 137 0.59 -12.13 -17.39
CA ILE A 137 0.24 -10.87 -16.72
C ILE A 137 -1.25 -10.56 -16.88
N VAL A 138 -1.78 -10.71 -18.10
CA VAL A 138 -3.21 -10.52 -18.35
C VAL A 138 -4.04 -11.55 -17.58
N GLU A 139 -3.59 -12.81 -17.53
CA GLU A 139 -4.26 -13.85 -16.75
C GLU A 139 -4.24 -13.57 -15.24
N GLN A 140 -3.09 -13.16 -14.69
CA GLN A 140 -3.00 -12.80 -13.27
C GLN A 140 -3.87 -11.58 -12.93
N ALA A 141 -3.90 -10.57 -13.80
CA ALA A 141 -4.76 -9.40 -13.63
C ALA A 141 -6.25 -9.77 -13.69
N ALA A 142 -6.65 -10.59 -14.66
CA ALA A 142 -8.01 -11.13 -14.79
C ALA A 142 -8.43 -11.88 -13.52
N ASN A 143 -7.56 -12.76 -13.00
CA ASN A 143 -7.80 -13.49 -11.77
C ASN A 143 -7.91 -12.57 -10.55
N GLY A 144 -7.06 -11.54 -10.45
CA GLY A 144 -7.13 -10.53 -9.39
C GLY A 144 -8.47 -9.80 -9.37
N ILE A 145 -8.96 -9.36 -10.54
CA ILE A 145 -10.26 -8.70 -10.69
C ILE A 145 -11.39 -9.63 -10.20
N ILE A 146 -11.37 -10.91 -10.56
CA ILE A 146 -12.37 -11.89 -10.12
C ILE A 146 -12.32 -12.07 -8.60
N ILE A 147 -11.12 -12.21 -8.01
CA ILE A 147 -10.95 -12.46 -6.58
C ILE A 147 -11.48 -11.27 -5.77
N GLU A 148 -11.11 -10.04 -6.14
CA GLU A 148 -11.57 -8.85 -5.43
C GLU A 148 -13.07 -8.60 -5.65
N GLY A 149 -13.58 -8.82 -6.86
CA GLY A 149 -15.01 -8.74 -7.15
C GLY A 149 -15.84 -9.71 -6.29
N LYS A 150 -15.36 -10.94 -6.09
CA LYS A 150 -16.00 -11.92 -5.19
C LYS A 150 -16.02 -11.44 -3.74
N LYS A 151 -14.94 -10.85 -3.24
CA LYS A 151 -14.89 -10.29 -1.86
C LYS A 151 -15.89 -9.16 -1.67
N LEU A 152 -16.16 -8.39 -2.72
CA LEU A 152 -17.09 -7.26 -2.71
C LEU A 152 -18.53 -7.63 -3.10
N GLY A 153 -18.81 -8.90 -3.41
CA GLY A 153 -20.14 -9.34 -3.86
C GLY A 153 -20.53 -8.83 -5.25
N GLN A 154 -19.56 -8.41 -6.06
CA GLN A 154 -19.80 -7.87 -7.40
C GLN A 154 -19.69 -8.95 -8.47
N HIS A 155 -20.83 -9.31 -9.06
CA HIS A 155 -20.91 -10.33 -10.12
C HIS A 155 -20.38 -9.85 -11.49
N SER A 156 -20.25 -8.54 -11.70
CA SER A 156 -19.74 -7.94 -12.94
C SER A 156 -18.23 -8.10 -13.14
N ALA A 157 -17.49 -8.44 -12.08
CA ALA A 157 -16.04 -8.62 -12.15
C ALA A 157 -15.62 -9.76 -13.09
N SER A 158 -16.43 -10.82 -13.21
CA SER A 158 -16.20 -11.90 -14.18
C SER A 158 -16.34 -11.42 -15.63
N SER A 159 -17.28 -10.51 -15.91
CA SER A 159 -17.45 -9.93 -17.24
C SER A 159 -16.30 -8.99 -17.61
N LEU A 160 -15.79 -8.22 -16.65
CA LEU A 160 -14.63 -7.33 -16.85
C LEU A 160 -13.33 -8.13 -17.04
N SER A 161 -13.16 -9.20 -16.29
CA SER A 161 -12.04 -10.13 -16.47
C SER A 161 -12.07 -10.80 -17.84
N LEU A 162 -13.25 -11.22 -18.32
CA LEU A 162 -13.39 -11.81 -19.66
C LEU A 162 -13.05 -10.80 -20.75
N LEU A 163 -13.53 -9.56 -20.62
CA LEU A 163 -13.22 -8.48 -21.55
C LEU A 163 -11.70 -8.28 -21.68
N LEU A 164 -10.98 -8.23 -20.55
CA LEU A 164 -9.53 -8.04 -20.49
C LEU A 164 -8.77 -9.12 -21.27
N VAL A 165 -9.15 -10.39 -21.09
CA VAL A 165 -8.51 -11.54 -21.77
C VAL A 165 -8.83 -11.54 -23.28
N THR A 166 -10.04 -11.15 -23.67
CA THR A 166 -10.44 -11.11 -25.10
C THR A 166 -9.84 -9.93 -25.87
N SER A 167 -9.59 -8.80 -25.20
CA SER A 167 -8.91 -7.66 -25.82
C SER A 167 -7.44 -7.93 -26.08
N SER A 168 -6.76 -8.73 -25.26
CA SER A 168 -5.34 -9.05 -25.48
C SER A 168 -5.10 -10.04 -26.62
N SER A 169 -6.12 -10.81 -27.03
CA SER A 169 -6.01 -11.77 -28.14
C SER A 169 -6.33 -11.18 -29.52
N SER A 170 -6.88 -9.96 -29.58
CA SER A 170 -7.32 -9.34 -30.84
C SER A 170 -6.27 -8.43 -31.49
N ASP A 171 -5.20 -8.08 -30.76
CA ASP A 171 -4.11 -7.24 -31.28
C ASP A 171 -3.11 -7.99 -32.19
N GLU A 172 -3.19 -9.33 -32.29
CA GLU A 172 -2.34 -10.13 -33.20
C GLU A 172 -2.76 -10.07 -34.69
N HIS A 173 -3.80 -9.30 -35.05
CA HIS A 173 -4.28 -9.22 -36.44
C HIS A 173 -4.26 -7.83 -37.09
N CYS A 174 -3.90 -6.76 -36.38
CA CYS A 174 -3.94 -5.40 -36.96
C CYS A 174 -2.66 -4.94 -37.69
N CYS A 175 -1.57 -5.71 -37.69
CA CYS A 175 -0.29 -5.25 -38.24
C CYS A 175 0.19 -6.00 -39.51
N ALA A 176 -0.63 -6.85 -40.14
CA ALA A 176 -0.20 -7.71 -41.25
C ALA A 176 -0.51 -7.20 -42.67
N GLU A 177 -1.07 -5.99 -42.85
CA GLU A 177 -1.35 -5.46 -44.20
C GLU A 177 -0.87 -4.00 -44.38
N SER A 178 0.44 -3.80 -44.46
CA SER A 178 0.97 -2.55 -45.02
C SER A 178 2.36 -2.69 -45.67
N GLU A 179 2.58 -3.75 -46.45
CA GLU A 179 3.66 -3.81 -47.46
C GLU A 179 3.09 -4.63 -48.63
N ILE A 180 2.66 -4.04 -49.74
CA ILE A 180 3.47 -3.74 -50.93
C ILE A 180 2.62 -2.85 -51.86
N SER A 181 2.99 -1.58 -52.05
CA SER A 181 2.70 -0.81 -53.27
C SER A 181 3.55 0.45 -53.32
N SER A 182 4.82 0.29 -53.65
CA SER A 182 5.64 1.39 -54.16
C SER A 182 6.79 0.79 -54.97
N GLY A 183 6.58 0.68 -56.28
CA GLY A 183 7.54 0.14 -57.23
C GLY A 183 7.46 0.90 -58.55
N ALA A 184 8.14 2.05 -58.58
CA ALA A 184 8.75 2.71 -59.73
C ALA A 184 7.86 3.01 -60.96
N MET A 185 7.32 4.25 -60.98
CA MET A 185 7.23 5.04 -62.21
C MET A 185 8.57 5.79 -62.39
N GLU A 186 9.44 5.30 -63.27
CA GLU A 186 10.42 6.14 -63.97
C GLU A 186 10.31 5.86 -65.47
N GLY A 187 10.24 6.94 -66.24
CA GLY A 187 9.95 6.91 -67.66
C GLY A 187 11.16 7.19 -68.56
N LEU A 188 10.80 7.70 -69.75
CA LEU A 188 11.61 8.23 -70.85
C LEU A 188 12.11 7.21 -71.88
N GLY A 189 11.68 7.42 -73.14
CA GLY A 189 12.25 6.73 -74.28
C GLY A 189 11.51 6.93 -75.60
N ASP A 190 11.15 8.18 -75.91
CA ASP A 190 10.68 8.61 -77.23
C ASP A 190 11.70 8.24 -78.33
N ARG A 191 11.25 7.61 -79.43
CA ARG A 191 11.89 7.67 -80.76
C ARG A 191 10.99 7.10 -81.86
N ARG A 192 10.36 8.02 -82.57
CA ARG A 192 9.79 7.86 -83.92
C ARG A 192 10.89 8.01 -84.99
N THR A 193 10.61 7.43 -86.17
CA THR A 193 11.22 7.62 -87.51
C THR A 193 12.65 7.07 -87.71
N MET A 194 12.97 6.32 -88.77
CA MET A 194 12.36 6.14 -90.12
C MET A 194 11.97 4.70 -90.43
#